data_AF-A0A7X4H4L8-F1
#
_entry.id   AF-A0A7X4H4L8-F1
#
_cell.length_a   1.000
_cell.length_b   1.000
_cell.length_c   1.000
_cell.angle_alpha   90.00
_cell.angle_beta   90.00
_cell.angle_gamma   90.00
#
_symmetry.space_group_name_H-M   'P 1'
#
loop_
_entity.id
_entity.type
_entity.pdbx_description
1 polymer ?
#
loop_
_entity_poly.entity_id
_entity_poly.type
_entity_poly.pdbx_seq_one_letter_code
_entity_poly.pdbx_strand_id
1 'polypeptide(L)'
;MSNRVYFCCSDFSGLPDDDEDFDAFSDASGIEYEASYTIPLFWLALFSAGDITLAKQNDLDEEERNYAYLFGDKAAGVERLRALSPAMRAALGARRFALYEEWIGRIAAEPFQHTLVRTVELDWMDDEGELERQLRAAFDDLEYARHTGELRLGDAIRNLISVSAGESLEQIEGFRLAGAANASDEWPPRLTPPPPAREPSAKKSRWLFWRR
;
A
#
# COMPACT_ATOMS: atom_id res chain seq x y z
N MET A 1 -4.53 3.39 22.17
CA MET A 1 -4.51 3.84 20.77
C MET A 1 -4.22 2.62 19.92
N SER A 2 -4.95 2.43 18.84
CA SER A 2 -4.75 1.32 17.90
C SER A 2 -3.81 1.85 16.83
N ASN A 3 -2.67 1.20 16.55
CA ASN A 3 -1.73 1.70 15.53
C ASN A 3 -2.20 1.21 14.16
N ARG A 4 -2.97 2.02 13.46
CA ARG A 4 -3.62 1.58 12.24
C ARG A 4 -2.82 1.98 11.01
N VAL A 5 -2.79 1.06 10.06
CA VAL A 5 -2.25 1.28 8.74
C VAL A 5 -3.42 1.11 7.77
N TYR A 6 -3.60 2.11 6.91
CA TYR A 6 -4.70 2.10 5.94
C TYR A 6 -4.15 1.99 4.53
N PHE A 7 -4.78 1.17 3.70
CA PHE A 7 -4.50 1.06 2.28
C PHE A 7 -5.75 1.42 1.46
N CYS A 8 -5.57 2.18 0.39
CA CYS A 8 -6.61 2.43 -0.60
C CYS A 8 -6.01 2.67 -2.00
N CYS A 9 -6.85 2.54 -3.03
CA CYS A 9 -6.54 3.07 -4.35
C CYS A 9 -7.18 4.45 -4.52
N SER A 10 -6.51 5.40 -5.19
CA SER A 10 -7.01 6.77 -5.33
C SER A 10 -6.55 7.47 -6.62
N ASP A 11 -7.30 8.47 -7.08
CA ASP A 11 -6.95 9.32 -8.22
C ASP A 11 -6.14 10.57 -7.81
N PHE A 12 -5.83 10.76 -6.52
CA PHE A 12 -4.90 11.81 -6.10
C PHE A 12 -3.53 11.60 -6.75
N SER A 13 -2.96 12.67 -7.31
CA SER A 13 -1.64 12.65 -7.96
C SER A 13 -0.47 12.87 -6.98
N GLY A 14 -0.76 12.96 -5.69
CA GLY A 14 0.18 13.17 -4.60
C GLY A 14 -0.45 12.77 -3.27
N LEU A 15 0.28 12.95 -2.17
CA LEU A 15 -0.32 12.79 -0.84
C LEU A 15 -1.42 13.86 -0.65
N PRO A 16 -2.54 13.52 -0.01
CA PRO A 16 -3.54 14.52 0.35
C PRO A 16 -2.89 15.57 1.25
N ASP A 17 -3.04 16.85 0.91
CA ASP A 17 -2.80 17.93 1.85
C ASP A 17 -4.07 18.08 2.71
N ASP A 18 -3.93 18.15 4.03
CA ASP A 18 -5.05 18.11 5.02
C ASP A 18 -6.10 19.23 4.84
N ASP A 19 -5.84 20.23 3.98
CA ASP A 19 -6.76 21.31 3.63
C ASP A 19 -7.84 20.91 2.60
N GLU A 20 -7.73 19.74 1.94
CA GLU A 20 -8.76 19.25 1.02
C GLU A 20 -9.79 18.37 1.75
N ASP A 21 -11.08 18.68 1.55
CA ASP A 21 -12.24 18.04 2.18
C ASP A 21 -12.08 16.51 2.26
N PHE A 22 -12.18 15.95 3.47
CA PHE A 22 -12.24 14.50 3.70
C PHE A 22 -13.30 13.81 2.81
N ASP A 23 -14.37 14.54 2.47
CA ASP A 23 -15.38 14.11 1.50
C ASP A 23 -14.81 13.98 0.08
N ALA A 24 -13.95 14.90 -0.36
CA ALA A 24 -13.22 14.77 -1.63
C ALA A 24 -12.23 13.60 -1.60
N PHE A 25 -11.59 13.33 -0.45
CA PHE A 25 -10.76 12.14 -0.28
C PHE A 25 -11.57 10.85 -0.40
N SER A 26 -12.72 10.77 0.26
CA SER A 26 -13.61 9.61 0.18
C SER A 26 -14.19 9.41 -1.22
N ASP A 27 -14.54 10.49 -1.92
CA ASP A 27 -15.09 10.44 -3.29
C ASP A 27 -14.04 10.06 -4.35
N ALA A 28 -12.76 10.30 -4.05
CA ALA A 28 -11.63 10.02 -4.93
C ALA A 28 -10.83 8.78 -4.50
N SER A 29 -11.35 7.98 -3.56
CA SER A 29 -10.70 6.77 -3.05
C SER A 29 -11.60 5.55 -3.16
N GLY A 30 -10.97 4.39 -3.35
CA GLY A 30 -11.65 3.11 -3.46
C GLY A 30 -11.91 2.45 -2.12
N ILE A 31 -11.96 1.12 -2.14
CA ILE A 31 -12.13 0.36 -0.90
C ILE A 31 -10.95 0.64 0.02
N GLU A 32 -11.26 1.02 1.26
CA GLU A 32 -10.26 1.15 2.32
C GLU A 32 -10.06 -0.19 3.03
N TYR A 33 -8.80 -0.55 3.21
CA TYR A 33 -8.35 -1.71 3.96
C TYR A 33 -7.58 -1.23 5.18
N GLU A 34 -7.72 -1.95 6.28
CA GLU A 34 -7.11 -1.64 7.57
C GLU A 34 -6.27 -2.82 8.05
N ALA A 35 -5.13 -2.50 8.64
CA ALA A 35 -4.31 -3.40 9.43
C ALA A 35 -3.90 -2.70 10.72
N SER A 36 -3.62 -3.48 11.77
CA SER A 36 -3.17 -2.95 13.06
C SER A 36 -1.77 -3.43 13.37
N TYR A 37 -0.90 -2.52 13.79
CA TYR A 37 0.49 -2.75 14.23
C TYR A 37 1.45 -3.27 13.14
N THR A 38 1.02 -3.32 11.88
CA THR A 38 1.77 -3.97 10.81
C THR A 38 1.36 -3.43 9.45
N ILE A 39 2.25 -3.55 8.47
CA ILE A 39 1.93 -3.40 7.04
C ILE A 39 1.85 -4.81 6.45
N PRO A 40 0.66 -5.28 6.02
CA PRO A 40 0.50 -6.60 5.41
C PRO A 40 1.45 -6.82 4.22
N LEU A 41 2.00 -8.03 4.11
CA LEU A 41 2.95 -8.39 3.06
C LEU A 41 2.42 -8.13 1.65
N PHE A 42 1.12 -8.36 1.43
CA PHE A 42 0.50 -8.16 0.12
C PHE A 42 0.41 -6.67 -0.26
N TRP A 43 0.38 -5.78 0.73
CA TRP A 43 0.42 -4.34 0.51
C TRP A 43 1.84 -3.92 0.15
N LEU A 44 2.84 -4.35 0.94
CA LEU A 44 4.26 -4.06 0.65
C LEU A 44 4.67 -4.53 -0.76
N ALA A 45 4.14 -5.66 -1.21
CA ALA A 45 4.46 -6.22 -2.52
C ALA A 45 4.04 -5.35 -3.73
N LEU A 46 3.14 -4.37 -3.53
CA LEU A 46 2.76 -3.37 -4.54
C LEU A 46 3.85 -2.30 -4.77
N PHE A 47 4.73 -2.09 -3.80
CA PHE A 47 5.62 -0.94 -3.78
C PHE A 47 7.09 -1.33 -3.98
N SER A 48 7.91 -0.31 -4.13
CA SER A 48 9.36 -0.31 -4.24
C SER A 48 9.92 0.87 -3.43
N ALA A 49 11.25 0.90 -3.24
CA ALA A 49 11.89 1.99 -2.50
C ALA A 49 11.67 3.39 -3.13
N GLY A 50 11.35 3.45 -4.43
CA GLY A 50 11.03 4.71 -5.13
C GLY A 50 9.62 5.24 -4.87
N ASP A 51 8.74 4.41 -4.28
CA ASP A 51 7.37 4.79 -3.93
C ASP A 51 7.25 5.28 -2.48
N ILE A 52 8.38 5.36 -1.74
CA ILE A 52 8.42 5.95 -0.41
C ILE A 52 8.33 7.48 -0.54
N THR A 53 7.31 8.06 0.08
CA THR A 53 7.13 9.51 0.14
C THR A 53 7.20 9.96 1.60
N LEU A 54 7.88 11.08 1.85
CA LEU A 54 7.96 11.70 3.17
C LEU A 54 7.08 12.95 3.18
N ALA A 55 6.19 13.05 4.17
CA ALA A 55 5.37 14.24 4.37
C ALA A 55 5.09 14.50 5.84
N LYS A 56 4.79 15.76 6.17
CA LYS A 56 4.29 16.15 7.49
C LYS A 56 2.85 15.67 7.65
N GLN A 57 2.41 15.52 8.90
CA GLN A 57 0.99 15.42 9.23
C GLN A 57 0.61 16.66 10.05
N ASN A 58 -0.34 17.46 9.55
CA ASN A 58 -0.59 18.79 10.14
C ASN A 58 -1.30 18.69 11.49
N ASP A 59 -2.13 17.67 11.72
CA ASP A 59 -2.88 17.49 12.98
C ASP A 59 -2.02 17.10 14.21
N LEU A 60 -0.72 16.91 14.02
CA LEU A 60 0.18 16.46 15.08
C LEU A 60 1.21 17.53 15.52
N ASP A 61 0.94 18.77 15.10
CA ASP A 61 1.45 20.13 15.38
C ASP A 61 2.53 20.45 16.45
N GLU A 62 3.12 19.51 17.19
CA GLU A 62 4.19 19.80 18.17
C GLU A 62 5.62 19.54 17.65
N GLU A 63 5.81 18.68 16.64
CA GLU A 63 7.14 18.34 16.11
C GLU A 63 7.21 18.52 14.59
N GLU A 64 8.25 19.19 14.08
CA GLU A 64 8.55 19.26 12.64
C GLU A 64 9.07 17.92 12.10
N ARG A 65 8.31 16.85 12.26
CA ARG A 65 8.67 15.51 11.81
C ARG A 65 8.04 15.18 10.47
N ASN A 66 8.81 14.52 9.59
CA ASN A 66 8.25 13.89 8.40
C ASN A 66 7.97 12.41 8.68
N TYR A 67 6.83 11.94 8.18
CA TYR A 67 6.43 10.54 8.27
C TYR A 67 6.54 9.89 6.90
N ALA A 68 6.92 8.61 6.89
CA ALA A 68 6.92 7.81 5.70
C ALA A 68 5.49 7.42 5.32
N TYR A 69 5.22 7.42 4.01
CA TYR A 69 4.04 6.92 3.33
C TYR A 69 4.48 6.05 2.15
N LEU A 70 3.62 5.14 1.70
CA LEU A 70 3.81 4.44 0.43
C LEU A 70 2.81 4.96 -0.58
N PHE A 71 3.30 5.58 -1.66
CA PHE A 71 2.46 6.16 -2.70
C PHE A 71 3.06 5.89 -4.07
N GLY A 72 2.26 5.32 -4.98
CA GLY A 72 2.75 4.94 -6.30
C GLY A 72 1.66 4.64 -7.31
N ASP A 73 2.08 4.46 -8.56
CA ASP A 73 1.20 4.08 -9.67
C ASP A 73 0.65 2.66 -9.48
N LYS A 74 -0.67 2.51 -9.58
CA LYS A 74 -1.35 1.22 -9.36
C LYS A 74 -0.99 0.20 -10.43
N ALA A 75 -0.86 0.62 -11.70
CA ALA A 75 -0.54 -0.31 -12.78
C ALA A 75 0.86 -0.91 -12.58
N ALA A 76 1.85 -0.08 -12.23
CA ALA A 76 3.18 -0.52 -11.85
C ALA A 76 3.15 -1.44 -10.63
N GLY A 77 2.36 -1.12 -9.60
CA GLY A 77 2.21 -1.98 -8.43
C GLY A 77 1.61 -3.35 -8.75
N VAL A 78 0.60 -3.41 -9.62
CA VAL A 78 0.02 -4.68 -10.08
C VAL A 78 1.06 -5.52 -10.85
N GLU A 79 1.88 -4.90 -11.69
CA GLU A 79 2.97 -5.61 -12.37
C GLU A 79 4.02 -6.14 -11.39
N ARG A 80 4.36 -5.37 -10.34
CA ARG A 80 5.26 -5.84 -9.26
C ARG A 80 4.69 -7.05 -8.53
N LEU A 81 3.38 -7.07 -8.25
CA LEU A 81 2.73 -8.22 -7.63
C LEU A 81 2.81 -9.47 -8.53
N ARG A 82 2.55 -9.29 -9.83
CA ARG A 82 2.63 -10.38 -10.82
C ARG A 82 4.07 -10.91 -10.93
N ALA A 83 5.06 -10.04 -11.01
CA ALA A 83 6.47 -10.41 -11.06
C ALA A 83 6.91 -11.20 -9.82
N LEU A 84 6.33 -10.91 -8.65
CA LEU A 84 6.64 -11.58 -7.39
C LEU A 84 5.89 -12.92 -7.20
N SER A 85 4.94 -13.26 -8.09
CA SER A 85 4.10 -14.45 -7.98
C SER A 85 4.87 -15.79 -7.87
N PRO A 86 5.99 -16.03 -8.60
CA PRO A 86 6.76 -17.25 -8.42
C PRO A 86 7.31 -17.43 -7.01
N ALA A 87 7.87 -16.35 -6.43
CA ALA A 87 8.42 -16.36 -5.08
C ALA A 87 7.32 -16.54 -4.02
N MET A 88 6.19 -15.83 -4.20
CA MET A 88 5.02 -15.95 -3.31
C MET A 88 4.41 -17.35 -3.35
N ARG A 89 4.32 -17.98 -4.53
CA ARG A 89 3.80 -19.35 -4.66
C ARG A 89 4.63 -20.35 -3.86
N ALA A 90 5.96 -20.19 -3.89
CA ALA A 90 6.87 -21.06 -3.14
C ALA A 90 6.76 -20.85 -1.62
N ALA A 91 6.56 -19.60 -1.16
CA ALA A 91 6.57 -19.26 0.25
C ALA A 91 5.21 -19.42 0.97
N LEU A 92 4.10 -19.20 0.28
CA LEU A 92 2.76 -19.11 0.88
C LEU A 92 2.01 -20.44 0.97
N GLY A 93 2.39 -21.43 0.16
CA GLY A 93 1.58 -22.62 -0.07
C GLY A 93 0.28 -22.31 -0.84
N ALA A 94 -0.43 -23.35 -1.27
CA ALA A 94 -1.53 -23.20 -2.25
C ALA A 94 -2.68 -22.30 -1.78
N ARG A 95 -3.09 -22.41 -0.51
CA ARG A 95 -4.24 -21.66 0.02
C ARG A 95 -3.97 -20.16 0.13
N ARG A 96 -2.81 -19.75 0.65
CA ARG A 96 -2.47 -18.32 0.79
C ARG A 96 -2.04 -17.72 -0.55
N PHE A 97 -1.45 -18.52 -1.43
CA PHE A 97 -1.17 -18.06 -2.79
C PHE A 97 -2.46 -17.76 -3.57
N ALA A 98 -3.52 -18.55 -3.41
CA ALA A 98 -4.82 -18.22 -4.01
C ALA A 98 -5.37 -16.87 -3.49
N LEU A 99 -5.17 -16.57 -2.20
CA LEU A 99 -5.53 -15.27 -1.63
C LEU A 99 -4.70 -14.13 -2.23
N TYR A 100 -3.41 -14.36 -2.49
CA TYR A 100 -2.53 -13.41 -3.17
C TYR A 100 -2.97 -13.14 -4.62
N GLU A 101 -3.35 -14.17 -5.38
CA GLU A 101 -3.89 -14.00 -6.73
C GLU A 101 -5.23 -13.23 -6.73
N GLU A 102 -6.08 -13.47 -5.72
CA GLU A 102 -7.30 -12.70 -5.55
C GLU A 102 -7.02 -11.23 -5.21
N TRP A 103 -6.04 -10.95 -4.33
CA TRP A 103 -5.58 -9.59 -4.06
C TRP A 103 -5.13 -8.86 -5.33
N ILE A 104 -4.30 -9.50 -6.17
CA ILE A 104 -3.88 -8.94 -7.47
C ILE A 104 -5.11 -8.55 -8.31
N GLY A 105 -6.08 -9.46 -8.42
CA GLY A 105 -7.29 -9.23 -9.21
C GLY A 105 -8.13 -8.07 -8.66
N ARG A 106 -8.20 -7.91 -7.33
CA ARG A 106 -8.96 -6.84 -6.68
C ARG A 106 -8.32 -5.48 -6.91
N ILE A 107 -7.01 -5.35 -6.70
CA ILE A 107 -6.31 -4.09 -6.94
C ILE A 107 -6.35 -3.72 -8.44
N ALA A 108 -6.18 -4.70 -9.33
CA ALA A 108 -6.30 -4.45 -10.77
C ALA A 108 -7.69 -3.95 -11.19
N ALA A 109 -8.76 -4.32 -10.46
CA ALA A 109 -10.14 -3.95 -10.75
C ALA A 109 -10.58 -2.60 -10.16
N GLU A 110 -9.82 -2.03 -9.22
CA GLU A 110 -10.11 -0.70 -8.66
C GLU A 110 -10.12 0.38 -9.77
N PRO A 111 -11.02 1.40 -9.74
CA PRO A 111 -11.08 2.45 -10.78
C PRO A 111 -9.84 3.34 -10.86
N PHE A 112 -9.17 3.46 -9.73
CA PHE A 112 -8.29 4.58 -9.47
C PHE A 112 -6.87 4.34 -9.97
N GLN A 113 -6.10 5.39 -10.22
CA GLN A 113 -4.79 5.25 -10.87
C GLN A 113 -3.62 5.04 -9.91
N HIS A 114 -3.76 5.39 -8.64
CA HIS A 114 -2.69 5.31 -7.65
C HIS A 114 -3.07 4.41 -6.48
N THR A 115 -2.06 3.99 -5.72
CA THR A 115 -2.20 3.27 -4.45
C THR A 115 -1.53 4.06 -3.34
N LEU A 116 -2.16 4.11 -2.17
CA LEU A 116 -1.67 4.80 -0.99
C LEU A 116 -1.72 3.86 0.23
N VAL A 117 -0.61 3.80 0.99
CA VAL A 117 -0.59 3.30 2.36
C VAL A 117 -0.26 4.44 3.31
N ARG A 118 -1.18 4.72 4.24
CA ARG A 118 -0.97 5.67 5.34
C ARG A 118 -0.36 4.94 6.53
N THR A 119 0.87 5.31 6.87
CA THR A 119 1.69 4.65 7.90
C THR A 119 1.97 5.52 9.11
N VAL A 120 1.37 6.70 9.22
CA VAL A 120 1.77 7.67 10.26
C VAL A 120 1.59 7.14 11.68
N GLU A 121 0.47 6.49 11.98
CA GLU A 121 0.25 5.91 13.31
C GLU A 121 1.25 4.78 13.64
N LEU A 122 1.86 4.15 12.62
CA LEU A 122 2.92 3.18 12.79
C LEU A 122 4.27 3.88 13.01
N ASP A 123 4.59 4.88 12.18
CA ASP A 123 5.86 5.63 12.21
C ASP A 123 6.01 6.44 13.50
N TRP A 124 4.91 7.03 14.00
CA TRP A 124 4.88 7.83 15.23
C TRP A 124 5.57 7.19 16.43
N MET A 125 5.52 5.86 16.52
CA MET A 125 6.03 5.13 17.67
C MET A 125 7.54 4.92 17.67
N ASP A 126 8.19 5.05 16.52
CA ASP A 126 9.61 4.83 16.37
C ASP A 126 10.36 6.17 16.24
N ASP A 127 11.68 6.11 16.32
CA ASP A 127 12.54 7.25 16.05
C ASP A 127 12.37 7.75 14.61
N GLU A 128 12.53 9.06 14.40
CA GLU A 128 12.41 9.66 13.06
C GLU A 128 13.31 8.93 12.03
N GLY A 129 12.68 8.55 10.90
CA GLY A 129 13.33 7.85 9.80
C GLY A 129 13.62 6.37 10.05
N GLU A 130 13.26 5.79 11.21
CA GLU A 130 13.41 4.35 11.45
C GLU A 130 12.48 3.54 10.54
N LEU A 131 11.20 3.90 10.44
CA LEU A 131 10.28 3.23 9.53
C LEU A 131 10.75 3.33 8.07
N GLU A 132 11.25 4.50 7.64
CA GLU A 132 11.80 4.68 6.29
C GLU A 132 12.96 3.71 6.03
N ARG A 133 13.92 3.57 6.96
CA ARG A 133 15.03 2.62 6.84
C ARG A 133 14.53 1.19 6.74
N GLN A 134 13.56 0.80 7.57
CA GLN A 134 12.98 -0.54 7.53
C GLN A 134 12.26 -0.81 6.21
N LEU A 135 11.47 0.14 5.71
CA LEU A 135 10.81 0.05 4.40
C LEU A 135 11.82 -0.13 3.27
N ARG A 136 12.89 0.67 3.24
CA ARG A 136 13.95 0.55 2.22
C ARG A 136 14.59 -0.84 2.23
N ALA A 137 14.98 -1.33 3.40
CA ALA A 137 15.56 -2.68 3.54
C ALA A 137 14.58 -3.78 3.13
N ALA A 138 13.29 -3.64 3.48
CA ALA A 138 12.26 -4.59 3.06
C ALA A 138 12.03 -4.58 1.54
N PHE A 139 12.13 -3.41 0.89
CA PHE A 139 12.01 -3.33 -0.56
C PHE A 139 13.21 -3.91 -1.30
N ASP A 140 14.42 -3.86 -0.71
CA ASP A 140 15.58 -4.57 -1.27
C ASP A 140 15.35 -6.09 -1.26
N ASP A 141 14.78 -6.64 -0.17
CA ASP A 141 14.40 -8.06 -0.09
C ASP A 141 13.33 -8.44 -1.13
N LEU A 142 12.31 -7.59 -1.31
CA LEU A 142 11.25 -7.82 -2.30
C LEU A 142 11.78 -7.72 -3.73
N GLU A 143 12.69 -6.78 -4.01
CA GLU A 143 13.29 -6.62 -5.32
C GLU A 143 14.22 -7.80 -5.65
N TYR A 144 14.97 -8.29 -4.66
CA TYR A 144 15.73 -9.52 -4.77
C TYR A 144 14.82 -10.70 -5.15
N ALA A 145 13.66 -10.83 -4.49
CA ALA A 145 12.70 -11.89 -4.76
C ALA A 145 12.10 -11.82 -6.17
N ARG A 146 11.82 -10.62 -6.68
CA ARG A 146 11.35 -10.42 -8.07
C ARG A 146 12.39 -10.88 -9.10
N HIS A 147 13.67 -10.64 -8.83
CA HIS A 147 14.75 -11.01 -9.75
C HIS A 147 15.13 -12.49 -9.70
N THR A 148 15.05 -13.11 -8.53
CA THR A 148 15.59 -14.46 -8.30
C THR A 148 14.52 -15.54 -8.14
N GLY A 149 13.27 -15.14 -7.85
CA GLY A 149 12.21 -16.06 -7.48
C GLY A 149 12.30 -16.59 -6.04
N GLU A 150 13.24 -16.10 -5.23
CA GLU A 150 13.43 -16.50 -3.84
C GLU A 150 12.96 -15.39 -2.89
N LEU A 151 11.91 -15.64 -2.09
CA LEU A 151 11.46 -14.68 -1.08
C LEU A 151 12.34 -14.76 0.16
N ARG A 152 13.12 -13.70 0.40
CA ARG A 152 13.85 -13.51 1.65
C ARG A 152 13.04 -12.64 2.60
N LEU A 153 12.98 -13.08 3.85
CA LEU A 153 12.37 -12.31 4.92
C LEU A 153 13.45 -11.93 5.92
N GLY A 154 14.20 -10.87 5.63
CA GLY A 154 15.11 -10.25 6.59
C GLY A 154 14.35 -9.64 7.77
N ASP A 155 15.10 -9.16 8.76
CA ASP A 155 14.51 -8.65 10.01
C ASP A 155 13.59 -7.45 9.76
N ALA A 156 13.94 -6.55 8.84
CA ALA A 156 13.13 -5.38 8.52
C ALA A 156 11.75 -5.76 7.98
N ILE A 157 11.67 -6.61 6.94
CA ILE A 157 10.38 -7.03 6.41
C ILE A 157 9.59 -7.84 7.44
N ARG A 158 10.24 -8.72 8.22
CA ARG A 158 9.60 -9.47 9.31
C ARG A 158 8.96 -8.56 10.36
N ASN A 159 9.66 -7.52 10.79
CA ASN A 159 9.14 -6.53 11.73
C ASN A 159 7.92 -5.83 11.15
N LEU A 160 8.02 -5.33 9.90
CA LEU A 160 6.93 -4.63 9.23
C LEU A 160 5.67 -5.50 9.10
N ILE A 161 5.82 -6.79 8.78
CA ILE A 161 4.68 -7.73 8.63
C ILE A 161 4.29 -8.44 9.94
N SER A 162 4.92 -8.09 11.07
CA SER A 162 4.70 -8.71 12.39
C SER A 162 4.81 -10.24 12.39
N VAL A 163 5.87 -10.76 11.78
CA VAL A 163 6.16 -12.20 11.67
C VAL A 163 7.42 -12.55 12.43
N SER A 164 7.34 -13.55 13.31
CA SER A 164 8.47 -13.95 14.13
C SER A 164 9.54 -14.68 13.31
N ALA A 165 10.80 -14.65 13.77
CA ALA A 165 11.85 -15.46 13.18
C ALA A 165 11.50 -16.96 13.25
N GLY A 166 11.58 -17.66 12.11
CA GLY A 166 11.23 -19.08 11.99
C GLY A 166 9.74 -19.38 11.77
N GLU A 167 8.86 -18.40 11.87
CA GLU A 167 7.46 -18.57 11.47
C GLU A 167 7.35 -18.67 9.95
N SER A 168 6.61 -19.67 9.46
CA SER A 168 6.38 -19.92 8.04
C SER A 168 5.15 -19.15 7.54
N LEU A 169 5.26 -18.46 6.41
CA LEU A 169 4.13 -17.72 5.83
C LEU A 169 2.94 -18.62 5.48
N GLU A 170 3.19 -19.91 5.19
CA GLU A 170 2.13 -20.88 4.92
C GLU A 170 1.24 -21.14 6.15
N GLN A 171 1.77 -20.96 7.35
CA GLN A 171 1.07 -21.21 8.61
C GLN A 171 0.33 -19.97 9.12
N ILE A 172 0.70 -18.78 8.64
CA ILE A 172 0.07 -17.52 9.03
C ILE A 172 -1.37 -17.48 8.51
N GLU A 173 -2.23 -16.87 9.32
CA GLU A 173 -3.62 -16.62 8.97
C GLU A 173 -3.69 -15.64 7.78
N GLY A 174 -4.49 -15.97 6.77
CA GLY A 174 -4.37 -15.37 5.43
C GLY A 174 -4.60 -13.86 5.42
N PHE A 175 -5.58 -13.38 6.18
CA PHE A 175 -5.93 -11.96 6.21
C PHE A 175 -4.93 -11.10 7.02
N ARG A 176 -4.06 -11.72 7.83
CA ARG A 176 -2.87 -11.03 8.35
C ARG A 176 -1.88 -10.65 7.25
N LEU A 177 -1.79 -11.43 6.18
CA LEU A 177 -0.89 -11.13 5.04
C LEU A 177 -1.54 -10.20 4.02
N ALA A 178 -2.86 -10.26 3.92
CA ALA A 178 -3.65 -9.55 2.92
C ALA A 178 -4.22 -8.20 3.41
N GLY A 179 -4.33 -8.01 4.73
CA GLY A 179 -5.11 -6.94 5.34
C GLY A 179 -6.62 -7.23 5.30
N ALA A 180 -7.36 -6.63 6.23
CA ALA A 180 -8.81 -6.77 6.32
C ALA A 180 -9.50 -5.50 5.83
N ALA A 181 -10.73 -5.60 5.34
CA ALA A 181 -11.59 -4.43 5.17
C ALA A 181 -12.66 -4.45 6.26
N ASN A 182 -12.90 -3.31 6.91
CA ASN A 182 -13.92 -3.19 7.98
C ASN A 182 -13.77 -4.23 9.11
N ALA A 183 -12.53 -4.63 9.45
CA ALA A 183 -12.22 -5.66 10.45
C ALA A 183 -12.89 -7.03 10.21
N SER A 184 -13.20 -7.37 8.95
CA SER A 184 -13.70 -8.69 8.54
C SER A 184 -12.59 -9.52 7.90
N ASP A 185 -12.48 -10.80 8.27
CA ASP A 185 -11.63 -11.81 7.61
C ASP A 185 -12.27 -12.31 6.30
N GLU A 186 -12.91 -11.40 5.57
CA GLU A 186 -13.55 -11.65 4.30
C GLU A 186 -13.30 -10.46 3.38
N TRP A 187 -13.21 -10.75 2.08
CA TRP A 187 -13.11 -9.70 1.10
C TRP A 187 -14.41 -8.90 1.03
N PRO A 188 -14.34 -7.56 0.88
CA PRO A 188 -15.53 -6.80 0.51
C PRO A 188 -16.10 -7.29 -0.84
N PRO A 189 -17.38 -7.00 -1.11
CA PRO A 189 -17.99 -7.33 -2.40
C PRO A 189 -17.14 -6.84 -3.57
N ARG A 190 -17.00 -7.68 -4.61
CA ARG A 190 -16.25 -7.30 -5.81
C ARG A 190 -16.93 -6.11 -6.49
N LEU A 191 -16.12 -5.13 -6.91
CA LEU A 191 -16.60 -4.03 -7.73
C LEU A 191 -17.19 -4.60 -9.03
N THR A 192 -18.50 -4.41 -9.22
CA THR A 192 -19.25 -4.84 -10.40
C THR A 192 -20.14 -3.70 -10.88
N PRO A 193 -20.09 -3.30 -12.16
CA PRO A 193 -19.11 -3.67 -13.21
C PRO A 193 -17.76 -2.95 -13.01
N PRO A 194 -16.69 -3.34 -13.74
CA PRO A 194 -15.48 -2.50 -13.79
C PRO A 194 -15.90 -1.08 -14.15
N PRO A 195 -15.41 -0.08 -13.41
CA PRO A 195 -15.71 1.32 -13.66
C PRO A 195 -15.35 1.65 -15.12
N PRO A 196 -16.21 2.38 -15.86
CA PRO A 196 -15.88 2.78 -17.21
C PRO A 196 -14.55 3.55 -17.18
N ALA A 197 -13.65 3.27 -18.13
CA ALA A 197 -12.41 4.02 -18.29
C ALA A 197 -12.77 5.51 -18.32
N ARG A 198 -12.47 6.23 -17.24
CA ARG A 198 -12.66 7.68 -17.20
C ARG A 198 -11.67 8.26 -18.19
N GLU A 199 -12.18 9.03 -19.16
CA GLU A 199 -11.33 9.87 -19.97
C GLU A 199 -10.49 10.74 -19.03
N PRO A 200 -9.16 10.85 -19.24
CA PRO A 200 -8.31 11.66 -18.39
C PRO A 200 -8.95 13.04 -18.29
N SER A 201 -9.22 13.48 -17.07
CA SER A 201 -9.80 14.80 -16.84
C SER A 201 -8.93 15.79 -17.60
N ALA A 202 -9.51 16.41 -18.63
CA ALA A 202 -8.82 17.44 -19.37
C ALA A 202 -8.39 18.46 -18.32
N LYS A 203 -7.08 18.54 -18.08
CA LYS A 203 -6.46 19.58 -17.26
C LYS A 203 -7.14 20.87 -17.69
N LYS A 204 -7.99 21.44 -16.83
CA LYS A 204 -8.42 22.81 -17.01
C LYS A 204 -7.18 23.63 -16.72
N SER A 205 -6.38 23.80 -17.76
CA SER A 205 -5.28 24.75 -17.84
C SER A 205 -5.87 26.11 -17.49
N ARG A 206 -5.82 26.49 -16.22
CA ARG A 206 -5.70 27.90 -15.88
C ARG A 206 -4.40 28.35 -16.54
N TRP A 207 -4.45 29.53 -17.15
CA TRP A 207 -3.39 30.22 -17.92
C TRP A 207 -3.43 30.04 -19.43
N LEU A 208 -4.07 31.00 -20.10
CA LEU A 208 -3.48 31.93 -21.09
C LEU A 208 -4.55 32.39 -22.10
N PHE A 209 -5.19 33.53 -21.84
CA PHE A 209 -5.59 34.44 -22.92
C PHE A 209 -4.85 35.76 -22.75
N TRP A 210 -4.05 36.07 -23.77
CA TRP A 210 -3.16 37.22 -23.86
C TRP A 210 -3.92 38.52 -24.18
N ARG A 211 -3.30 39.62 -23.73
CA ARG A 211 -3.52 41.05 -24.04
C ARG A 211 -4.13 41.40 -25.41
N ARG A 212 -4.94 42.46 -25.41
CA ARG A 212 -4.57 43.77 -25.98
C ARG A 212 -5.15 44.91 -25.16
#